data_AF-A0A8J3R793-F1
#
_entry.id   AF-A0A8J3R793-F1
#
_cell.length_a   1.000
_cell.length_b   1.000
_cell.length_c   1.000
_cell.angle_alpha   90.00
_cell.angle_beta   90.00
_cell.angle_gamma   90.00
#
_symmetry.space_group_name_H-M   'P 1'
#
loop_
_entity.id
_entity.type
_entity.pdbx_description
1 polymer ?
#
loop_
_entity_poly.entity_id
_entity_poly.type
_entity_poly.pdbx_seq_one_letter_code
_entity_poly.pdbx_strand_id
1 'polypeptide(L)'
;MRLSPGDEPARTDALSGMNAEDSARAAGAGDLSRSGEAIEFLYKFLYSSRMTMLHDATELSVTEAAQRGVARLVADAEQGNELVVTRRHRPVAAVVSIRRLEELEAAASDLRDLALVLARSVTDTGERVSLDDVLTAFGHTRESLAAMPDDE
;
A
#
# COMPACT_ATOMS: atom_id res chain seq x y z
N MET A 1 19.15 63.34 -12.68
CA MET A 1 19.43 62.57 -13.92
C MET A 1 18.90 61.17 -13.66
N ARG A 2 17.62 60.89 -13.89
CA ARG A 2 16.95 60.42 -15.13
C ARG A 2 17.49 59.09 -15.68
N LEU A 3 16.54 58.14 -15.81
CA LEU A 3 16.49 56.85 -16.53
C LEU A 3 17.06 55.62 -15.75
N SER A 4 16.26 54.67 -15.24
CA SER A 4 15.32 53.68 -15.83
C SER A 4 15.96 52.26 -15.91
N PRO A 5 15.17 51.18 -15.97
CA PRO A 5 15.08 50.17 -14.92
C PRO A 5 15.63 48.80 -15.35
N GLY A 6 16.00 47.96 -14.38
CA GLY A 6 16.43 46.58 -14.61
C GLY A 6 15.85 45.67 -13.54
N ASP A 7 14.76 45.00 -13.92
CA ASP A 7 14.15 43.78 -13.41
C ASP A 7 13.70 43.68 -11.94
N GLU A 8 12.39 43.89 -11.79
CA GLU A 8 11.53 43.36 -10.72
C GLU A 8 11.56 41.82 -10.62
N PRO A 9 11.25 41.26 -9.44
CA PRO A 9 11.01 39.84 -9.26
C PRO A 9 9.53 39.50 -9.56
N ALA A 10 9.27 38.84 -10.69
CA ALA A 10 7.95 38.26 -10.99
C ALA A 10 8.00 36.73 -10.88
N ARG A 11 7.61 36.23 -9.70
CA ARG A 11 6.89 34.96 -9.59
C ARG A 11 5.54 35.10 -10.31
N THR A 12 4.92 33.96 -10.63
CA THR A 12 3.60 33.74 -11.28
C THR A 12 3.52 34.04 -12.77
N ASP A 13 3.80 33.02 -13.60
CA ASP A 13 2.81 32.41 -14.51
C ASP A 13 3.50 31.45 -15.48
N ALA A 14 3.38 30.14 -15.22
CA ALA A 14 3.71 29.08 -16.19
C ALA A 14 2.89 27.79 -15.95
N LEU A 15 1.67 27.92 -15.41
CA LEU A 15 0.68 26.85 -15.41
C LEU A 15 -0.50 27.28 -16.29
N SER A 16 -0.25 27.35 -17.60
CA SER A 16 -1.33 27.49 -18.58
C SER A 16 -0.96 26.70 -19.82
N GLY A 17 -1.72 25.63 -20.06
CA GLY A 17 -1.72 24.92 -21.34
C GLY A 17 -1.13 23.51 -21.36
N MET A 18 -1.52 22.63 -20.43
CA MET A 18 -1.56 21.19 -20.75
C MET A 18 -3.00 20.71 -20.61
N ASN A 19 -3.70 20.67 -21.74
CA ASN A 19 -5.07 20.19 -21.83
C ASN A 19 -5.11 18.69 -21.54
N ALA A 20 -6.11 18.27 -20.77
CA ALA A 20 -6.35 16.87 -20.38
C ALA A 20 -6.47 15.90 -21.58
N GLU A 21 -6.70 16.43 -22.79
CA GLU A 21 -6.82 15.65 -24.03
C GLU A 21 -5.45 15.26 -24.62
N ASP A 22 -4.39 16.02 -24.34
CA ASP A 22 -3.03 15.71 -24.84
C ASP A 22 -2.33 14.64 -23.97
N SER A 23 -2.73 14.53 -22.70
CA SER A 23 -2.30 13.44 -21.82
C SER A 23 -2.87 12.07 -22.23
N ALA A 24 -4.03 12.04 -22.90
CA ALA A 24 -4.65 10.79 -23.37
C ALA A 24 -3.96 10.21 -24.63
N ARG A 25 -3.33 11.04 -25.47
CA ARG A 25 -2.62 10.59 -26.68
C ARG A 25 -1.19 10.10 -26.44
N ALA A 26 -0.54 10.54 -25.36
CA ALA A 26 0.80 10.07 -24.98
C ALA A 26 0.81 8.72 -24.25
N ALA A 27 -0.36 8.19 -23.85
CA ALA A 27 -0.50 6.91 -23.14
C ALA A 27 -0.54 5.67 -24.06
N GLY A 28 -0.25 5.83 -25.36
CA GLY A 28 -0.42 4.77 -26.38
C GLY A 28 0.80 3.90 -26.67
N ALA A 29 2.00 4.21 -26.16
CA ALA A 29 3.20 3.41 -26.40
C ALA A 29 4.28 3.78 -25.38
N GLY A 30 4.22 3.23 -24.18
CA GLY A 30 5.04 3.72 -23.08
C GLY A 30 5.15 2.77 -21.90
N ASP A 31 5.85 1.67 -22.15
CA ASP A 31 6.88 1.14 -21.25
C ASP A 31 6.43 0.38 -19.99
N LEU A 32 6.54 -0.95 -20.10
CA LEU A 32 6.47 -1.97 -19.04
C LEU A 32 7.45 -1.70 -17.87
N SER A 33 8.35 -0.71 -17.99
CA SER A 33 9.28 -0.24 -16.97
C SER A 33 8.61 0.52 -15.80
N ARG A 34 7.48 1.22 -16.02
CA ARG A 34 6.80 2.00 -14.95
C ARG A 34 6.04 1.14 -13.93
N SER A 35 5.60 -0.05 -14.35
CA SER A 35 4.81 -0.97 -13.52
C SER A 35 5.64 -1.57 -12.38
N GLY A 36 6.94 -1.75 -12.60
CA GLY A 36 7.88 -2.31 -11.61
C GLY A 36 8.13 -1.37 -10.43
N GLU A 37 8.33 -0.08 -10.69
CA GLU A 37 8.56 0.92 -9.64
C GLU A 37 7.32 1.14 -8.75
N ALA A 38 6.12 1.10 -9.32
CA ALA A 38 4.88 1.25 -8.55
C ALA A 38 4.68 0.07 -7.56
N ILE A 39 4.99 -1.14 -8.00
CA ILE A 39 4.95 -2.34 -7.15
C ILE A 39 6.02 -2.27 -6.06
N GLU A 40 7.24 -1.83 -6.39
CA GLU A 40 8.32 -1.68 -5.40
C GLU A 40 7.98 -0.61 -4.35
N PHE A 41 7.43 0.54 -4.78
CA PHE A 41 7.01 1.62 -3.89
C PHE A 41 5.89 1.17 -2.95
N LEU A 42 4.91 0.42 -3.46
CA LEU A 42 3.84 -0.17 -2.67
C LEU A 42 4.39 -1.19 -1.67
N TYR A 43 5.29 -2.06 -2.10
CA TYR A 43 5.93 -3.07 -1.24
C TYR A 43 6.71 -2.41 -0.08
N LYS A 44 7.45 -1.33 -0.38
CA LYS A 44 8.25 -0.57 0.58
C LYS A 44 7.38 0.24 1.54
N PHE A 45 6.30 0.85 1.06
CA PHE A 45 5.32 1.58 1.87
C PHE A 45 4.59 0.66 2.87
N LEU A 46 4.16 -0.53 2.41
CA LEU A 46 3.46 -1.51 3.24
C LEU A 46 4.38 -2.11 4.31
N TYR A 47 5.64 -2.43 3.98
CA TYR A 47 6.59 -2.99 4.95
C TYR A 47 7.15 -1.96 5.95
N SER A 48 7.23 -0.68 5.56
CA SER A 48 7.75 0.40 6.42
C SER A 48 6.80 0.78 7.57
N SER A 49 5.48 0.63 7.41
CA SER A 49 4.50 1.16 8.37
C SER A 49 4.41 0.35 9.68
N ARG A 50 5.00 -0.84 9.74
CA ARG A 50 4.89 -1.76 10.89
C ARG A 50 5.58 -1.25 12.17
N MET A 51 6.52 -0.31 12.06
CA MET A 51 7.35 0.14 13.19
C MET A 51 6.85 1.43 13.86
N THR A 52 5.85 2.09 13.28
CA THR A 52 5.44 3.46 13.68
C THR A 52 4.19 3.47 14.58
N MET A 53 3.56 2.33 14.86
CA MET A 53 2.22 2.28 15.48
C MET A 53 2.17 2.28 17.02
N LEU A 54 3.32 2.29 17.73
CA LEU A 54 3.40 2.29 19.20
C LEU A 54 3.92 3.63 19.74
N HIS A 55 3.34 4.76 19.32
CA HIS A 55 3.85 6.09 19.67
C HIS A 55 3.62 6.52 21.13
N ASP A 56 2.79 5.81 21.89
CA ASP A 56 2.44 6.16 23.27
C ASP A 56 2.57 5.00 24.27
N ALA A 57 3.22 3.91 23.85
CA ALA A 57 3.36 2.75 24.71
C ALA A 57 4.40 3.00 25.80
N THR A 58 4.03 2.66 27.03
CA THR A 58 4.93 2.79 28.17
C THR A 58 6.01 1.72 28.09
N GLU A 59 7.27 2.14 28.08
CA GLU A 59 8.39 1.21 28.11
C GLU A 59 8.63 0.66 29.52
N LEU A 60 8.88 -0.65 29.60
CA LEU A 60 9.26 -1.35 30.82
C LEU A 60 10.45 -2.26 30.52
N SER A 61 11.45 -2.28 31.38
CA SER A 61 12.47 -3.33 31.31
C SER A 61 11.87 -4.70 31.65
N VAL A 62 12.50 -5.78 31.16
CA VAL A 62 12.12 -7.16 31.53
C VAL A 62 12.08 -7.35 33.05
N THR A 63 12.99 -6.70 33.80
CA THR A 63 13.04 -6.79 35.26
C THR A 63 11.84 -6.10 35.91
N GLU A 64 11.46 -4.91 35.45
CA GLU A 64 10.28 -4.19 35.94
C GLU A 64 8.98 -4.91 35.58
N ALA A 65 8.90 -5.50 34.39
CA ALA A 65 7.78 -6.33 33.97
C ALA A 65 7.64 -7.57 34.87
N ALA A 66 8.75 -8.24 35.20
CA ALA A 66 8.76 -9.37 36.12
C ALA A 66 8.32 -8.96 37.54
N GLN A 67 8.72 -7.78 37.99
CA GLN A 67 8.35 -7.26 39.31
C GLN A 67 6.88 -6.83 39.40
N ARG A 68 6.30 -6.26 38.34
CA ARG A 68 4.85 -5.95 38.28
C ARG A 68 3.98 -7.20 38.29
N GLY A 69 4.48 -8.28 37.70
CA GLY A 69 3.76 -9.55 37.56
C GLY A 69 2.70 -9.52 36.46
N VAL A 70 2.36 -10.70 35.93
CA VAL A 70 1.49 -10.87 34.75
C VAL A 70 0.10 -10.26 34.96
N ALA A 71 -0.51 -10.44 36.13
CA ALA A 71 -1.87 -9.95 36.41
C ALA A 71 -1.99 -8.43 36.22
N ARG A 72 -0.98 -7.66 36.65
CA ARG A 72 -0.99 -6.21 36.52
C ARG A 72 -0.75 -5.77 35.07
N LEU A 73 0.14 -6.44 34.35
CA LEU A 73 0.38 -6.16 32.93
C LEU A 73 -0.89 -6.40 32.08
N VAL A 74 -1.65 -7.45 32.40
CA VAL A 74 -2.94 -7.73 31.75
C VAL A 74 -3.96 -6.63 32.08
N ALA A 75 -4.09 -6.26 33.35
CA ALA A 75 -5.02 -5.20 33.76
C ALA A 75 -4.69 -3.84 33.13
N ASP A 76 -3.40 -3.50 33.01
CA ASP A 76 -2.95 -2.27 32.34
C ASP A 76 -3.35 -2.31 30.85
N ALA A 77 -3.15 -3.44 30.17
CA ALA A 77 -3.49 -3.62 28.76
C ALA A 77 -5.00 -3.60 28.49
N GLU A 78 -5.82 -4.19 29.37
CA GLU A 78 -7.29 -4.13 29.29
C GLU A 78 -7.83 -2.71 29.40
N GLN A 79 -7.14 -1.83 30.14
CA GLN A 79 -7.46 -0.40 30.25
C GLN A 79 -6.98 0.42 29.04
N GLY A 80 -6.35 -0.21 28.05
CA GLY A 80 -5.81 0.44 26.86
C GLY A 80 -4.40 1.00 27.03
N ASN A 81 -3.71 0.71 28.15
CA ASN A 81 -2.32 1.10 28.33
C ASN A 81 -1.41 0.07 27.66
N GLU A 82 -0.94 0.40 26.46
CA GLU A 82 0.01 -0.44 25.72
C GLU A 82 1.38 -0.39 26.39
N LEU A 83 2.02 -1.55 26.55
CA LEU A 83 3.30 -1.68 27.23
C LEU A 83 4.31 -2.32 26.29
N VAL A 84 5.50 -1.71 26.18
CA VAL A 84 6.63 -2.29 25.45
C VAL A 84 7.65 -2.79 26.44
N VAL A 85 7.89 -4.10 26.43
CA VAL A 85 8.92 -4.72 27.27
C VAL A 85 10.25 -4.67 26.54
N THR A 86 11.29 -4.13 27.19
CA THR A 86 12.63 -3.96 26.64
C THR A 86 13.67 -4.77 27.40
N ARG A 87 14.68 -5.27 26.69
CA ARG A 87 15.90 -5.87 27.26
C ARG A 87 17.10 -5.10 26.75
N ARG A 88 17.88 -4.50 27.67
CA ARG A 88 19.04 -3.66 27.31
C ARG A 88 18.64 -2.56 26.29
N HIS A 89 17.54 -1.86 26.57
CA HIS A 89 16.97 -0.80 25.71
C HIS A 89 16.58 -1.24 24.29
N ARG A 90 16.33 -2.54 24.09
CA ARG A 90 15.78 -3.06 22.84
C ARG A 90 14.39 -3.66 23.11
N PRO A 91 13.35 -3.26 22.38
CA PRO A 91 12.04 -3.89 22.46
C PRO A 91 12.14 -5.41 22.20
N VAL A 92 11.51 -6.21 23.05
CA VAL A 92 11.49 -7.68 22.94
C VAL A 92 10.09 -8.28 23.01
N ALA A 93 9.12 -7.56 23.59
CA ALA A 93 7.71 -7.95 23.60
C ALA A 93 6.83 -6.71 23.74
N ALA A 94 5.55 -6.86 23.40
CA ALA A 94 4.51 -5.88 23.68
C ALA A 94 3.36 -6.56 24.40
N VAL A 95 2.74 -5.86 25.34
CA VAL A 95 1.50 -6.28 25.99
C VAL A 95 0.41 -5.30 25.54
N VAL A 96 -0.60 -5.83 24.86
CA VAL A 96 -1.74 -5.11 24.33
C VAL A 96 -3.00 -5.91 24.64
N SER A 97 -4.17 -5.27 24.64
CA SER A 97 -5.44 -6.00 24.74
C SER A 97 -5.69 -6.81 23.47
N ILE A 98 -6.42 -7.92 23.59
CA ILE A 98 -6.83 -8.73 22.42
C ILE A 98 -7.62 -7.88 21.43
N ARG A 99 -8.56 -7.07 21.91
CA ARG A 99 -9.31 -6.14 21.07
C ARG A 99 -8.39 -5.24 20.24
N ARG A 100 -7.35 -4.69 20.86
CA ARG A 100 -6.40 -3.81 20.16
C ARG A 100 -5.59 -4.58 19.11
N LEU A 101 -5.20 -5.81 19.42
CA LEU A 101 -4.52 -6.69 18.47
C LEU A 101 -5.42 -7.00 17.26
N GLU A 102 -6.69 -7.34 17.49
CA GLU A 102 -7.68 -7.59 16.44
C GLU A 102 -7.89 -6.36 15.54
N GLU A 103 -7.98 -5.15 16.13
CA GLU A 103 -8.08 -3.90 15.39
C GLU A 103 -6.85 -3.67 14.49
N LEU A 104 -5.64 -3.96 14.98
CA LEU A 104 -4.41 -3.85 14.20
C LEU A 104 -4.36 -4.89 13.06
N GLU A 105 -4.81 -6.13 13.32
CA GLU A 105 -4.86 -7.19 12.31
C GLU A 105 -5.88 -6.89 11.22
N ALA A 106 -7.06 -6.39 11.59
CA ALA A 106 -8.09 -5.96 10.65
C ALA A 106 -7.57 -4.80 9.77
N ALA A 107 -7.01 -3.75 10.36
CA ALA A 107 -6.44 -2.63 9.62
C ALA A 107 -5.31 -3.06 8.67
N ALA A 108 -4.46 -4.01 9.10
CA ALA A 108 -3.43 -4.57 8.24
C ALA A 108 -4.01 -5.39 7.07
N SER A 109 -5.15 -6.06 7.27
CA SER A 109 -5.86 -6.75 6.21
C SER A 109 -6.46 -5.77 5.21
N ASP A 110 -7.16 -4.74 5.69
CA ASP A 110 -7.76 -3.71 4.85
C ASP A 110 -6.71 -2.99 3.99
N LEU A 111 -5.52 -2.74 4.55
CA LEU A 111 -4.40 -2.16 3.81
C LEU A 111 -3.89 -3.07 2.69
N ARG A 112 -3.88 -4.40 2.90
CA ARG A 112 -3.50 -5.36 1.85
C ARG A 112 -4.54 -5.39 0.73
N ASP A 113 -5.81 -5.37 1.08
CA ASP A 113 -6.90 -5.36 0.11
C ASP A 113 -6.90 -4.07 -0.71
N LEU A 114 -6.71 -2.92 -0.03
CA LEU A 114 -6.55 -1.63 -0.69
C LEU A 114 -5.34 -1.62 -1.63
N ALA A 115 -4.20 -2.14 -1.18
CA ALA A 115 -3.00 -2.25 -2.00
C ALA A 115 -3.25 -3.10 -3.26
N LEU A 116 -4.00 -4.20 -3.13
CA LEU A 116 -4.33 -5.07 -4.26
C LEU A 116 -5.25 -4.37 -5.26
N VAL A 117 -6.26 -3.64 -4.78
CA VAL A 117 -7.13 -2.81 -5.63
C VAL A 117 -6.32 -1.75 -6.35
N LEU A 118 -5.44 -1.02 -5.65
CA LEU A 118 -4.60 0.01 -6.26
C LEU A 118 -3.64 -0.56 -7.30
N ALA A 119 -2.99 -1.69 -6.99
CA ALA A 119 -2.12 -2.38 -7.93
C ALA A 119 -2.90 -2.79 -9.18
N ARG A 120 -4.10 -3.35 -9.02
CA ARG A 120 -4.97 -3.70 -10.14
C ARG A 120 -5.39 -2.46 -10.93
N SER A 121 -5.78 -1.37 -10.28
CA SER A 121 -6.19 -0.13 -10.95
C SER A 121 -5.06 0.50 -11.77
N VAL A 122 -3.81 0.40 -11.32
CA VAL A 122 -2.64 0.93 -12.04
C VAL A 122 -2.18 -0.01 -13.16
N THR A 123 -2.35 -1.32 -12.99
CA THR A 123 -1.86 -2.33 -13.96
C THR A 123 -2.93 -2.81 -14.95
N ASP A 124 -4.21 -2.52 -14.72
CA ASP A 124 -5.26 -2.82 -15.70
C ASP A 124 -5.09 -1.90 -16.91
N THR A 125 -4.64 -2.49 -18.02
CA THR A 125 -4.50 -1.79 -19.31
C THR A 125 -5.86 -1.42 -19.91
N GLY A 126 -6.96 -1.91 -19.33
CA GLY A 126 -8.30 -1.76 -19.88
C GLY A 126 -8.55 -2.62 -21.11
N GLU A 127 -7.55 -3.38 -21.56
CA GLU A 127 -7.68 -4.29 -22.70
C GLU A 127 -8.65 -5.41 -22.35
N ARG A 128 -9.57 -5.68 -23.26
CA ARG A 128 -10.56 -6.75 -23.16
C ARG A 128 -10.43 -7.57 -24.43
N VAL A 129 -10.16 -8.85 -24.28
CA VAL A 129 -10.02 -9.79 -25.40
C VAL A 129 -11.31 -10.57 -25.51
N SER A 130 -11.89 -10.67 -26.70
CA SER A 130 -13.10 -11.47 -26.89
C SER A 130 -12.77 -12.96 -26.72
N LEU A 131 -13.73 -13.74 -26.23
CA LEU A 131 -13.53 -15.19 -26.11
C LEU A 131 -13.18 -15.82 -27.45
N ASP A 132 -13.75 -15.32 -28.55
CA ASP A 132 -13.51 -15.87 -29.88
C ASP A 132 -12.09 -15.58 -30.37
N ASP A 133 -11.51 -14.43 -30.01
CA ASP A 133 -10.10 -14.12 -30.30
C ASP A 133 -9.16 -15.02 -29.51
N VAL A 134 -9.48 -15.32 -28.24
CA VAL A 134 -8.71 -16.27 -27.42
C VAL A 134 -8.78 -17.67 -28.02
N LEU A 135 -9.99 -18.16 -28.33
CA LEU A 135 -10.18 -19.48 -28.92
C LEU A 135 -9.41 -19.61 -30.24
N THR A 136 -9.48 -18.58 -31.08
CA THR A 136 -8.76 -18.52 -32.35
C THR A 136 -7.24 -18.55 -32.13
N ALA A 137 -6.71 -17.85 -31.12
CA ALA A 137 -5.29 -17.88 -30.79
C ALA A 137 -4.81 -19.27 -30.35
N PHE A 138 -5.68 -20.08 -29.73
CA PHE A 138 -5.43 -21.48 -29.40
C PHE A 138 -5.79 -22.46 -30.53
N GLY A 139 -6.18 -21.97 -31.71
CA GLY A 139 -6.52 -22.81 -32.86
C GLY A 139 -7.89 -23.50 -32.76
N HIS A 140 -8.77 -23.01 -31.90
CA HIS A 140 -10.10 -23.55 -31.66
C HIS A 140 -11.19 -22.56 -32.06
N THR A 141 -12.38 -23.10 -32.33
CA THR A 141 -13.63 -22.33 -32.36
C THR A 141 -14.57 -22.88 -31.29
N ARG A 142 -15.64 -22.16 -30.97
CA ARG A 142 -16.64 -22.65 -30.00
C ARG A 142 -17.24 -23.97 -30.44
N GLU A 143 -17.51 -24.12 -31.73
CA GLU A 143 -18.06 -25.32 -32.34
C GLU A 143 -17.05 -26.48 -32.27
N SER A 144 -15.77 -26.20 -32.48
CA SER A 144 -14.71 -27.22 -32.35
C SER A 144 -14.59 -27.74 -30.93
N LEU A 145 -14.76 -26.90 -29.90
CA LEU A 145 -14.73 -27.32 -28.51
C LEU A 145 -16.02 -28.04 -28.10
N ALA A 146 -17.17 -27.56 -28.55
CA ALA A 146 -18.46 -28.20 -28.28
C ALA A 146 -18.60 -29.58 -28.94
N ALA A 147 -17.79 -29.86 -29.97
CA ALA A 147 -17.70 -31.16 -30.62
C ALA A 147 -16.70 -32.12 -29.95
N MET A 148 -15.93 -31.66 -28.96
CA MET A 148 -15.05 -32.53 -28.21
C MET A 148 -15.89 -33.44 -27.29
N PRO A 149 -15.55 -34.74 -27.20
CA PRO A 149 -16.17 -35.60 -26.20
C PRO A 149 -15.83 -35.09 -24.81
N ASP A 150 -16.81 -35.04 -23.92
CA ASP A 150 -16.55 -34.78 -22.50
C ASP A 150 -15.68 -35.94 -21.97
N ASP A 151 -14.49 -35.64 -21.46
CA ASP A 151 -13.64 -36.64 -20.80
C ASP A 151 -14.35 -37.08 -19.50
N GLU A 152 -14.71 -38.38 -19.42
CA GLU A 152 -15.36 -39.03 -18.27
C GLU A 152 -14.36 -39.38 -17.14
#